data_AF-A0A8J8F6H2-F1
#
_entry.id   AF-A0A8J8F6H2-F1
#
_cell.length_a   1.000
_cell.length_b   1.000
_cell.length_c   1.000
_cell.angle_alpha   90.00
_cell.angle_beta   90.00
_cell.angle_gamma   90.00
#
_symmetry.space_group_name_H-M   'P 1'
#
loop_
_entity.id
_entity.type
_entity.pdbx_description
1 polymer ?
#
loop_
_entity_poly.entity_id
_entity_poly.type
_entity_poly.pdbx_seq_one_letter_code
_entity_poly.pdbx_strand_id
1 'polypeptide(L)'
;MQQICDKCGLPVDLCICKEIAKEQQLVKVYTLRKKFGKIVTFIEGINEKEVDLKALSKELKSKFACGGTVKNSCIRLQGDKKESVKKALRDMGYTLEGEE
;
A
#
# COMPACT_ATOMS: atom_id res chain seq x y z
N MET A 1 -17.97 -10.95 -24.61
CA MET A 1 -16.55 -10.74 -24.94
C MET A 1 -15.74 -11.01 -23.69
N GLN A 2 -14.87 -12.02 -23.72
CA GLN A 2 -13.92 -12.25 -22.63
C GLN A 2 -12.88 -11.13 -22.70
N GLN A 3 -12.77 -10.35 -21.64
CA GLN A 3 -11.72 -9.33 -21.52
C GLN A 3 -10.40 -10.09 -21.36
N ILE A 4 -9.49 -9.91 -22.30
CA ILE A 4 -8.14 -10.47 -22.28
C ILE A 4 -7.22 -9.37 -21.78
N CYS A 5 -6.29 -9.70 -20.91
CA CYS A 5 -5.32 -8.74 -20.41
C CYS A 5 -4.24 -8.46 -21.46
N ASP A 6 -4.07 -7.21 -21.89
CA ASP A 6 -3.04 -6.81 -22.86
C ASP A 6 -1.58 -6.99 -22.37
N LYS A 7 -1.35 -7.16 -21.06
CA LYS A 7 0.00 -7.41 -20.52
C LYS A 7 0.44 -8.88 -20.61
N CYS A 8 -0.49 -9.83 -20.42
CA CYS A 8 -0.13 -11.24 -20.30
C CYS A 8 -0.93 -12.18 -21.22
N GLY A 9 -1.90 -11.67 -21.97
CA GLY A 9 -2.73 -12.46 -22.89
C GLY A 9 -3.69 -13.43 -22.20
N LEU A 10 -3.76 -13.41 -20.86
CA LEU A 10 -4.67 -14.27 -20.09
C LEU A 10 -6.06 -13.64 -20.00
N PRO A 11 -7.13 -14.46 -19.91
CA PRO A 11 -8.45 -13.98 -19.49
C PRO A 11 -8.31 -13.18 -18.20
N VAL A 12 -8.97 -12.02 -18.09
CA VAL A 12 -8.88 -11.15 -16.91
C VAL A 12 -9.18 -11.89 -15.60
N ASP A 13 -10.01 -12.93 -15.64
CA ASP A 13 -10.36 -13.78 -14.49
C ASP A 13 -9.18 -14.61 -13.95
N LEU A 14 -8.20 -14.93 -14.80
CA LEU A 14 -6.99 -15.71 -14.47
C LEU A 14 -5.73 -14.84 -14.44
N CYS A 15 -5.88 -13.52 -14.55
CA CYS A 15 -4.76 -12.62 -14.68
C CYS A 15 -4.13 -12.28 -13.32
N ILE A 16 -2.89 -12.75 -13.11
CA ILE A 16 -2.08 -12.48 -11.90
C ILE A 16 -1.19 -11.23 -12.01
N CYS A 17 -1.31 -10.42 -13.07
CA CYS A 17 -0.45 -9.25 -13.27
C CYS A 17 -0.51 -8.25 -12.10
N LYS A 18 -1.64 -8.18 -11.39
CA LYS A 18 -1.81 -7.32 -10.22
C LYS A 18 -1.02 -7.81 -9.01
N GLU A 19 -0.89 -9.13 -8.82
CA GLU A 19 -0.12 -9.71 -7.72
C GLU A 19 1.38 -9.53 -7.97
N ILE A 20 1.83 -9.81 -9.20
CA ILE A 20 3.22 -9.58 -9.62
C ILE A 20 3.63 -8.11 -9.41
N ALA A 21 2.74 -7.17 -9.78
CA ALA A 21 3.00 -5.75 -9.62
C ALA A 21 3.14 -5.31 -8.15
N LYS A 22 2.41 -5.93 -7.21
CA LYS A 22 2.55 -5.64 -5.78
C LYS A 22 3.90 -6.12 -5.24
N GLU A 23 4.35 -7.28 -5.69
CA GLU A 23 5.59 -7.91 -5.20
C GLU A 23 6.85 -7.19 -5.71
N GLN A 24 6.80 -6.63 -6.92
CA GLN A 24 7.92 -5.88 -7.51
C GLN A 24 8.16 -4.48 -6.91
N GLN A 25 7.20 -3.96 -6.12
CA GLN A 25 7.26 -2.60 -5.60
C GLN A 25 7.91 -2.57 -4.22
N LEU A 26 8.95 -1.76 -4.06
CA LEU A 26 9.61 -1.50 -2.78
C LEU A 26 8.83 -0.44 -2.00
N VAL A 27 8.13 -0.89 -0.96
CA VAL A 27 7.28 -0.03 -0.13
C VAL A 27 8.04 0.45 1.09
N LYS A 28 8.14 1.76 1.25
CA LYS A 28 8.80 2.41 2.38
C LYS A 28 7.77 2.82 3.43
N VAL A 29 7.99 2.38 4.67
CA VAL A 29 7.14 2.74 5.83
C VAL A 29 7.96 3.44 6.90
N TYR A 30 7.59 4.67 7.23
CA TYR A 30 8.28 5.48 8.25
C TYR A 30 7.29 6.35 9.03
N THR A 31 7.74 6.92 10.15
CA THR A 31 6.93 7.79 11.00
C THR A 31 7.57 9.16 11.11
N LEU A 32 6.74 10.21 11.09
CA LEU A 32 7.17 11.58 11.33
C LEU A 32 6.38 12.18 12.48
N ARG A 33 7.06 12.99 13.28
CA ARG A 33 6.45 13.77 14.36
C ARG A 33 6.00 15.11 13.81
N LYS A 34 4.71 15.40 13.92
CA LYS A 34 4.07 16.67 13.55
C LYS A 34 3.96 17.60 14.76
N LYS A 35 3.45 18.81 14.54
CA LYS A 35 3.13 19.79 15.58
C LYS A 35 2.34 19.14 16.73
N PHE A 36 2.59 19.60 17.96
CA PHE A 36 1.96 19.09 19.18
C PHE A 36 2.29 17.62 19.49
N GLY A 37 3.44 17.12 19.05
CA GLY A 37 3.91 15.76 19.38
C GLY A 37 3.15 14.62 18.69
N LYS A 38 2.19 14.93 17.80
CA LYS A 38 1.39 13.94 17.08
C LYS A 38 2.27 13.16 16.11
N ILE A 39 2.21 11.83 16.14
CA ILE A 39 2.93 10.96 15.21
C ILE A 39 2.03 10.63 14.02
N VAL A 40 2.60 10.60 12.83
CA VAL A 40 1.93 10.18 11.60
C VAL A 40 2.81 9.14 10.90
N THR A 41 2.22 8.01 10.53
CA THR A 41 2.84 6.96 9.74
C THR A 41 2.64 7.24 8.25
N PHE A 42 3.71 7.14 7.47
CA PHE A 42 3.76 7.38 6.03
C PHE A 42 4.08 6.05 5.33
N ILE A 43 3.38 5.79 4.22
CA ILE A 43 3.58 4.65 3.34
C ILE A 43 3.79 5.18 1.92
N GLU A 44 4.94 4.89 1.34
CA GLU A 44 5.41 5.38 0.01
C GLU A 44 5.99 4.22 -0.81
N GLY A 45 6.20 4.44 -2.11
CA GLY A 45 6.79 3.42 -3.01
C GLY A 45 5.77 2.50 -3.71
N ILE A 46 4.48 2.77 -3.57
CA ILE A 46 3.41 2.03 -4.25
C ILE A 46 3.00 2.77 -5.51
N ASN A 47 2.97 2.07 -6.66
CA ASN A 47 2.56 2.67 -7.92
C ASN A 47 1.03 2.78 -8.01
N GLU A 48 0.51 4.00 -8.03
CA GLU A 48 -0.94 4.27 -8.11
C GLU A 48 -1.60 3.78 -9.41
N LYS A 49 -0.81 3.50 -10.46
CA LYS A 49 -1.32 2.93 -11.72
C LYS A 49 -1.60 1.43 -11.63
N GLU A 50 -0.91 0.74 -10.72
CA GLU A 50 -1.01 -0.71 -10.57
C GLU A 50 -1.82 -1.09 -9.32
N VAL A 51 -1.85 -0.21 -8.32
CA VAL A 51 -2.52 -0.41 -7.04
C VAL A 51 -3.41 0.79 -6.72
N ASP A 52 -4.66 0.54 -6.36
CA ASP A 52 -5.57 1.58 -5.89
C ASP A 52 -5.20 2.04 -4.46
N LEU A 53 -4.48 3.15 -4.35
CA LEU A 53 -4.05 3.73 -3.08
C LEU A 53 -5.23 4.16 -2.19
N LYS A 54 -6.38 4.51 -2.76
CA LYS A 54 -7.56 4.93 -1.98
C LYS A 54 -8.21 3.71 -1.32
N ALA A 55 -8.32 2.60 -2.05
CA ALA A 55 -8.79 1.33 -1.53
C ALA A 55 -7.85 0.81 -0.43
N LEU A 56 -6.55 0.80 -0.70
CA LEU A 56 -5.53 0.40 0.30
C LEU A 56 -5.59 1.30 1.55
N SER A 57 -5.69 2.62 1.38
CA SER A 57 -5.86 3.54 2.51
C SER A 57 -7.14 3.26 3.31
N LYS A 58 -8.26 2.94 2.65
CA LYS A 58 -9.51 2.60 3.32
C LYS A 58 -9.37 1.31 4.14
N GLU A 59 -8.73 0.30 3.59
CA GLU A 59 -8.47 -0.97 4.26
C GLU A 59 -7.56 -0.78 5.49
N LEU A 60 -6.44 -0.07 5.34
CA LEU A 60 -5.53 0.21 6.46
C LEU A 60 -6.21 1.04 7.56
N LYS A 61 -7.02 2.05 7.19
CA LYS A 61 -7.78 2.84 8.18
C LYS A 61 -8.78 1.99 8.96
N SER A 62 -9.45 1.05 8.29
CA SER A 62 -10.38 0.10 8.92
C SER A 62 -9.63 -0.84 9.86
N LYS A 63 -8.56 -1.48 9.36
CA LYS A 63 -7.73 -2.44 10.11
C LYS A 63 -7.10 -1.83 11.37
N PHE A 64 -6.72 -0.57 11.30
CA PHE A 64 -6.06 0.12 12.40
C PHE A 64 -6.94 1.12 13.16
N ALA A 65 -8.25 1.18 12.86
CA ALA A 65 -9.20 2.10 13.49
C ALA A 65 -8.66 3.54 13.61
N CYS A 66 -8.15 4.10 12.52
CA CYS A 66 -7.49 5.42 12.52
C CYS A 66 -7.86 6.30 11.32
N GLY A 67 -7.69 7.61 11.52
CA GLY A 67 -7.77 8.59 10.44
C GLY A 67 -6.57 8.50 9.51
N GLY A 68 -6.75 8.97 8.27
CA GLY A 68 -5.69 8.98 7.29
C GLY A 68 -6.09 9.62 5.96
N THR A 69 -5.10 9.91 5.12
CA THR A 69 -5.29 10.59 3.83
C THR A 69 -4.26 10.10 2.83
N VAL A 70 -4.64 10.03 1.55
CA VAL A 70 -3.71 9.81 0.44
C VAL A 70 -3.36 11.15 -0.16
N LYS A 71 -2.07 11.49 -0.25
CA LYS A 71 -1.59 12.72 -0.87
C LYS A 71 -0.23 12.50 -1.51
N ASN A 72 -0.07 12.88 -2.77
CA ASN A 72 1.17 12.73 -3.55
C ASN A 72 1.67 11.27 -3.56
N SER A 73 0.81 10.34 -3.98
CA SER A 73 1.14 8.91 -4.05
C SER A 73 1.61 8.29 -2.71
N CYS A 74 1.27 8.94 -1.59
CA CYS A 74 1.69 8.58 -0.25
C CYS A 74 0.46 8.46 0.66
N ILE A 75 0.35 7.33 1.36
CA ILE A 75 -0.70 7.10 2.35
C ILE A 75 -0.19 7.57 3.71
N ARG A 76 -1.00 8.36 4.40
CA ARG A 76 -0.69 8.91 5.73
C ARG A 76 -1.73 8.41 6.72
N LEU A 77 -1.28 7.78 7.80
CA LEU A 77 -2.12 7.28 8.89
C LEU A 77 -1.76 7.99 10.19
N GLN A 78 -2.76 8.36 10.97
CA GLN A 78 -2.54 8.96 12.29
C GLN A 78 -2.04 7.92 13.30
N GLY A 79 -1.10 8.33 14.14
CA GLY A 79 -0.49 7.49 15.16
C GLY A 79 0.83 6.84 14.71
N ASP A 80 1.52 6.27 15.69
CA ASP A 80 2.69 5.44 15.47
C ASP A 80 2.23 4.00 15.20
N LYS A 81 2.27 3.61 13.92
CA LYS A 81 1.79 2.29 13.46
C LYS A 81 2.79 1.59 12.55
N LYS A 82 4.07 2.01 12.59
CA LYS A 82 5.10 1.56 11.65
C LYS A 82 5.16 0.04 11.55
N GLU A 83 5.36 -0.66 12.67
CA GLU A 83 5.50 -2.12 12.68
C GLU A 83 4.21 -2.84 12.27
N SER A 84 3.06 -2.40 12.80
CA SER A 84 1.78 -3.00 12.46
C SER A 84 1.44 -2.84 10.98
N VAL A 85 1.71 -1.67 10.40
CA VAL A 85 1.52 -1.39 8.97
C VAL A 85 2.48 -2.23 8.13
N LYS A 86 3.76 -2.33 8.52
CA LYS A 86 4.73 -3.21 7.84
C LYS A 86 4.23 -4.66 7.80
N LYS A 87 3.77 -5.20 8.93
CA LYS A 87 3.21 -6.56 9.00
C LYS A 87 1.98 -6.72 8.09
N ALA A 88 1.06 -5.76 8.10
CA ALA A 88 -0.13 -5.82 7.27
C ALA A 88 0.19 -5.74 5.77
N LEU A 89 1.15 -4.91 5.37
CA LEU A 89 1.58 -4.82 3.97
C LEU A 89 2.25 -6.11 3.49
N ARG A 90 3.04 -6.77 4.34
CA ARG A 90 3.59 -8.11 4.04
C ARG A 90 2.50 -9.16 3.83
N ASP A 91 1.52 -9.19 4.74
CA ASP A 91 0.35 -10.08 4.66
C ASP A 91 -0.48 -9.85 3.38
N MET A 92 -0.42 -8.64 2.81
CA MET A 92 -1.06 -8.25 1.55
C MET A 92 -0.20 -8.50 0.29
N GLY A 93 1.03 -9.03 0.45
CA GLY A 93 1.94 -9.34 -0.65
C GLY A 93 2.82 -8.17 -1.13
N TYR A 94 3.04 -7.14 -0.31
CA TYR A 94 3.97 -6.05 -0.65
C TYR A 94 5.38 -6.31 -0.11
N THR A 95 6.38 -5.96 -0.92
CA THR A 95 7.80 -5.97 -0.52
C THR A 95 8.16 -4.68 0.20
N LEU A 96 8.89 -4.75 1.32
CA LEU A 96 9.24 -3.57 2.13
C LEU A 96 10.69 -3.14 1.93
N GLU A 97 10.92 -1.82 1.88
CA GLU A 97 12.26 -1.24 1.82
C GLU A 97 13.01 -1.43 3.16
N GLY A 98 14.21 -2.02 3.10
CA GLY A 98 15.10 -2.20 4.24
C GLY A 98 14.89 -3.46 5.07
N GLU A 99 14.36 -4.53 4.48
CA GLU A 99 14.47 -5.89 5.03
C GLU A 99 15.51 -6.66 4.20
N GLU A 100 16.70 -6.82 4.78
CA GLU A 100 17.67 -7.89 4.50
C GLU A 100 17.68 -8.83 5.70
#